data_AF-A0A4Y7TIS1-F1
#
_entry.id   AF-A0A4Y7TIS1-F1
#
_cell.length_a   1.000
_cell.length_b   1.000
_cell.length_c   1.000
_cell.angle_alpha   90.00
_cell.angle_beta   90.00
_cell.angle_gamma   90.00
#
_symmetry.space_group_name_H-M   'P 1'
#
loop_
_entity.id
_entity.type
_entity.pdbx_description
1 polymer ?
#
loop_
_entity_poly.entity_id
_entity_poly.type
_entity_poly.pdbx_seq_one_letter_code
_entity_poly.pdbx_strand_id
1 'polypeptide(L)'
;MSSDPEKETKPPLDSASSSTLPVISDRETLHDKDAKETRKNSDHTETSVTVKSEGDGEDKSGKKEEGEGKDGTGDKEDKEDEANPKAELEKPGLLVTPGLLSVIEVCKEKVETIAKECRASNTKYRDLEFDMLNEAHMCLYSVNWSGIGKFPSDKQRVTEVFESPTFFKSDDGTPSSDDIHQGALGDCWFLCALATISNLPHLVQQVCVAKDEEVGVYGFIFYRDDGWVSVIIDDMLFTNAPKWEELTKEEKDLYHDKDQFNKISRKGGKILTFAKSGAHGETWVPLIEKAYAKFYGCYNHLQGGFPREAIEDLTGGVATLFLTTDILDRDAFWNDQLLKANKDRLFSCYFWGLNNPDGGDARVQGLVGSHAYSVLRAVECNGKRFVVVRNPWGESEWTGPWADGSKQWEGEWLKVLPLLGHSFGDDGQFVMEYDDFLTCFTHMDRTLLFDSGWTAASKWLQVPLQPGPISWSYGDLSYVVTVPAATRAVFVLSQLNSRFFDAIERGYRFNLDFSVVKEGESKPFTRSSQAMPFCRRVTVEADLQPGKYFVYVSMPQGKGFAEIALIVYAL
;
A
#
# COMPACT_ATOMS: atom_id res chain seq x y z
N MET A 1 -32.94 49.16 -38.79
CA MET A 1 -32.01 49.76 -39.78
C MET A 1 -30.63 49.25 -39.42
N SER A 2 -30.21 48.06 -39.92
CA SER A 2 -29.55 47.82 -41.21
C SER A 2 -28.24 48.61 -41.37
N SER A 3 -27.09 47.96 -41.18
CA SER A 3 -26.10 47.69 -42.25
C SER A 3 -24.84 46.99 -41.69
N ASP A 4 -24.62 45.79 -42.21
CA ASP A 4 -23.39 44.97 -42.29
C ASP A 4 -22.43 45.52 -43.39
N PRO A 5 -21.29 44.92 -43.81
CA PRO A 5 -20.45 43.79 -43.27
C PRO A 5 -18.90 43.97 -43.50
N GLU A 6 -18.09 42.93 -43.18
CA GLU A 6 -16.91 42.35 -43.93
C GLU A 6 -15.99 41.61 -42.92
N LYS A 7 -15.58 40.32 -42.96
CA LYS A 7 -15.44 39.20 -43.91
C LYS A 7 -14.14 39.19 -44.76
N GLU A 8 -13.13 38.42 -44.34
CA GLU A 8 -12.06 37.83 -45.19
C GLU A 8 -11.65 36.47 -44.58
N THR A 9 -11.81 35.26 -45.16
CA THR A 9 -11.36 34.58 -46.40
C THR A 9 -9.90 34.08 -46.43
N LYS A 10 -9.76 32.74 -46.45
CA LYS A 10 -8.56 31.93 -46.80
C LYS A 10 -8.12 32.14 -48.26
N PRO A 11 -6.85 31.81 -48.58
CA PRO A 11 -6.45 31.28 -49.90
C PRO A 11 -5.54 30.01 -49.77
N PRO A 12 -5.12 29.31 -50.87
CA PRO A 12 -5.35 27.87 -51.05
C PRO A 12 -4.09 27.00 -51.26
N LEU A 13 -4.31 25.69 -51.48
CA LEU A 13 -3.35 24.66 -51.91
C LEU A 13 -2.80 24.91 -53.33
N ASP A 14 -1.57 24.44 -53.58
CA ASP A 14 -1.23 23.75 -54.84
C ASP A 14 -0.02 22.80 -54.69
N SER A 15 0.07 21.87 -55.64
CA SER A 15 0.72 20.54 -55.60
C SER A 15 2.14 20.41 -56.20
N ALA A 16 2.76 19.27 -55.86
CA ALA A 16 3.66 18.40 -56.65
C ALA A 16 5.21 18.53 -56.51
N SER A 17 5.86 17.45 -56.05
CA SER A 17 6.81 16.64 -56.86
C SER A 17 7.21 15.36 -56.11
N SER A 18 7.57 14.34 -56.89
CA SER A 18 7.69 12.92 -56.54
C SER A 18 9.12 12.48 -56.21
N SER A 19 9.28 11.43 -55.41
CA SER A 19 10.38 10.47 -55.59
C SER A 19 10.01 9.07 -55.12
N THR A 20 10.27 8.13 -56.02
CA THR A 20 9.83 6.74 -56.14
C THR A 20 10.73 5.75 -55.38
N LEU A 21 10.20 4.53 -55.12
CA LEU A 21 10.81 3.17 -55.18
C LEU A 21 10.41 2.27 -53.97
N PRO A 22 10.38 0.92 -54.09
CA PRO A 22 9.34 0.18 -54.82
C PRO A 22 8.71 -0.97 -54.00
N VAL A 23 7.55 -1.41 -54.47
CA VAL A 23 6.84 -2.62 -54.05
C VAL A 23 7.48 -3.85 -54.69
N ILE A 24 7.69 -4.91 -53.90
CA ILE A 24 7.80 -6.29 -54.41
C ILE A 24 6.73 -7.11 -53.72
N SER A 25 5.68 -7.43 -54.48
CA SER A 25 4.77 -8.54 -54.22
C SER A 25 5.25 -9.72 -55.05
N ASP A 26 5.33 -10.90 -54.47
CA ASP A 26 5.06 -12.12 -55.22
C ASP A 26 4.29 -13.09 -54.33
N ARG A 27 3.16 -13.52 -54.88
CA ARG A 27 2.19 -14.44 -54.30
C ARG A 27 2.04 -15.55 -55.34
N GLU A 28 2.64 -16.71 -55.10
CA GLU A 28 2.29 -17.92 -55.82
C GLU A 28 1.36 -18.79 -54.97
N THR A 29 0.21 -19.06 -55.56
CA THR A 29 -0.86 -19.95 -55.14
C THR A 29 -0.45 -21.41 -55.24
N LEU A 30 -0.76 -22.21 -54.21
CA LEU A 30 -0.97 -23.66 -54.38
C LEU A 30 -2.26 -24.09 -53.67
N HIS A 31 -3.00 -24.92 -54.39
CA HIS A 31 -4.34 -25.40 -54.15
C HIS A 31 -4.49 -26.29 -52.90
N ASP A 32 -5.62 -26.09 -52.22
CA ASP A 32 -6.64 -27.09 -51.85
C ASP A 32 -6.16 -28.55 -51.69
N LYS A 33 -6.00 -28.98 -50.42
CA LYS A 33 -6.45 -30.26 -49.87
C LYS A 33 -6.23 -30.28 -48.35
N ASP A 34 -7.10 -30.98 -47.65
CA ASP A 34 -7.10 -31.26 -46.20
C ASP A 34 -7.89 -30.29 -45.29
N ALA A 35 -9.09 -29.94 -45.75
CA ALA A 35 -10.21 -29.66 -44.86
C ALA A 35 -10.93 -30.98 -44.50
N LYS A 36 -10.39 -31.75 -43.55
CA LYS A 36 -11.07 -32.76 -42.71
C LYS A 36 -10.08 -33.32 -41.69
N GLU A 37 -10.54 -33.44 -40.45
CA GLU A 37 -9.81 -33.91 -39.24
C GLU A 37 -8.94 -32.88 -38.52
N THR A 38 -9.57 -32.09 -37.63
CA THR A 38 -9.18 -31.96 -36.20
C THR A 38 -10.19 -31.05 -35.49
N ARG A 39 -11.43 -31.52 -35.32
CA ARG A 39 -12.33 -31.06 -34.26
C ARG A 39 -12.24 -32.07 -33.12
N LYS A 40 -11.29 -31.86 -32.21
CA LYS A 40 -11.24 -32.35 -30.82
C LYS A 40 -9.84 -32.10 -30.27
N ASN A 41 -9.70 -31.02 -29.51
CA ASN A 41 -8.88 -30.92 -28.31
C ASN A 41 -9.11 -29.51 -27.76
N SER A 42 -9.95 -29.40 -26.74
CA SER A 42 -9.88 -28.28 -25.80
C SER A 42 -8.67 -28.55 -24.91
N ASP A 43 -7.58 -27.82 -25.13
CA ASP A 43 -6.44 -27.83 -24.23
C ASP A 43 -6.87 -27.21 -22.89
N HIS A 44 -7.17 -28.07 -21.91
CA HIS A 44 -7.30 -27.66 -20.52
C HIS A 44 -5.89 -27.48 -19.95
N THR A 45 -5.56 -26.25 -19.56
CA THR A 45 -4.31 -25.97 -18.84
C THR A 45 -4.52 -26.31 -17.36
N GLU A 46 -4.19 -27.53 -16.95
CA GLU A 46 -4.12 -27.90 -15.53
C GLU A 46 -2.77 -27.49 -14.94
N THR A 47 -2.75 -26.89 -13.76
CA THR A 47 -1.52 -26.52 -13.05
C THR A 47 -1.68 -26.75 -11.55
N SER A 48 -0.68 -27.36 -10.91
CA SER A 48 -0.72 -27.70 -9.49
C SER A 48 -0.04 -26.65 -8.60
N VAL A 49 -0.64 -26.41 -7.44
CA VAL A 49 -0.08 -25.67 -6.30
C VAL A 49 -0.09 -26.60 -5.10
N THR A 50 1.06 -26.81 -4.47
CA THR A 50 1.19 -27.71 -3.31
C THR A 50 1.46 -26.87 -2.06
N VAL A 51 0.56 -26.94 -1.09
CA VAL A 51 0.81 -26.43 0.26
C VAL A 51 1.73 -27.44 0.95
N LYS A 52 2.94 -27.01 1.32
CA LYS A 52 3.90 -27.88 2.01
C LYS A 52 3.66 -27.80 3.51
N SER A 53 3.56 -28.96 4.17
CA SER A 53 3.74 -29.08 5.62
C SER A 53 5.23 -29.29 5.90
N GLU A 54 5.89 -28.38 6.62
CA GLU A 54 7.22 -28.66 7.16
C GLU A 54 7.09 -29.17 8.60
N GLY A 55 7.49 -30.42 8.78
CA GLY A 55 7.63 -31.08 10.08
C GLY A 55 8.29 -32.43 9.86
N ASP A 56 9.60 -32.50 10.11
CA ASP A 56 10.24 -33.51 10.97
C ASP A 56 11.77 -33.52 10.84
N GLY A 57 12.44 -33.27 11.98
CA GLY A 57 13.60 -34.06 12.43
C GLY A 57 15.01 -33.52 12.15
N GLU A 58 15.67 -33.02 13.20
CA GLU A 58 16.89 -33.69 13.70
C GLU A 58 17.12 -33.37 15.18
N ASP A 59 16.76 -34.35 16.01
CA ASP A 59 17.00 -34.41 17.44
C ASP A 59 18.49 -34.70 17.68
N LYS A 60 19.26 -33.69 18.10
CA LYS A 60 20.66 -33.87 18.53
C LYS A 60 20.77 -33.77 20.04
N SER A 61 20.72 -34.96 20.65
CA SER A 61 21.19 -35.23 22.00
C SER A 61 22.60 -34.67 22.25
N GLY A 62 22.68 -33.61 23.06
CA GLY A 62 23.92 -33.03 23.58
C GLY A 62 24.19 -33.53 25.00
N LYS A 63 25.29 -34.25 25.17
CA LYS A 63 25.83 -34.70 26.47
C LYS A 63 26.07 -33.52 27.41
N LYS A 64 25.66 -33.68 28.67
CA LYS A 64 26.17 -32.92 29.81
C LYS A 64 27.61 -33.33 30.09
N GLU A 65 28.53 -32.37 30.10
CA GLU A 65 29.77 -32.46 30.86
C GLU A 65 29.74 -31.42 31.97
N GLU A 66 30.00 -31.90 33.19
CA GLU A 66 30.16 -31.11 34.41
C GLU A 66 31.55 -30.47 34.42
N GLY A 67 31.61 -29.19 34.79
CA GLY A 67 32.86 -28.49 35.08
C GLY A 67 32.59 -27.41 36.13
N GLU A 68 32.95 -27.68 37.38
CA GLU A 68 33.01 -26.70 38.46
C GLU A 68 34.20 -25.75 38.29
N GLY A 69 34.00 -24.46 38.59
CA GLY A 69 35.07 -23.46 38.73
C GLY A 69 34.53 -22.08 39.12
N LYS A 70 34.94 -21.58 40.28
CA LYS A 70 34.49 -20.35 40.97
C LYS A 70 35.25 -19.08 40.54
N ASP A 71 34.71 -17.95 41.04
CA ASP A 71 35.22 -16.57 41.16
C ASP A 71 34.98 -15.69 39.92
N GLY A 72 34.36 -14.50 39.96
CA GLY A 72 34.00 -13.59 41.04
C GLY A 72 34.58 -12.21 40.76
N THR A 73 33.80 -11.28 40.18
CA THR A 73 33.84 -9.81 40.35
C THR A 73 32.83 -9.16 39.41
N GLY A 74 32.09 -8.17 39.90
CA GLY A 74 31.01 -7.53 39.16
C GLY A 74 31.48 -6.43 38.22
N ASP A 75 30.66 -6.20 37.20
CA ASP A 75 30.41 -4.91 36.59
C ASP A 75 28.95 -4.89 36.14
N LYS A 76 28.22 -3.83 36.53
CA LYS A 76 26.87 -3.54 36.04
C LYS A 76 27.04 -2.82 34.70
N GLU A 77 26.97 -3.57 33.62
CA GLU A 77 26.72 -3.03 32.29
C GLU A 77 25.21 -3.08 32.03
N ASP A 78 24.68 -1.92 31.64
CA ASP A 78 23.31 -1.72 31.20
C ASP A 78 23.02 -2.66 30.03
N LYS A 79 22.19 -3.68 30.27
CA LYS A 79 21.62 -4.49 29.20
C LYS A 79 20.47 -3.71 28.60
N GLU A 80 20.71 -3.13 27.44
CA GLU A 80 19.64 -2.89 26.48
C GLU A 80 18.88 -4.22 26.30
N ASP A 81 17.57 -4.19 26.51
CA ASP A 81 16.69 -5.31 26.22
C ASP A 81 16.70 -5.52 24.70
N GLU A 82 17.66 -6.28 24.17
CA GLU A 82 17.58 -6.82 22.81
C GLU A 82 16.37 -7.74 22.73
N ALA A 83 15.24 -7.19 22.28
CA ALA A 83 14.06 -7.94 21.93
C ALA A 83 14.45 -9.06 20.95
N ASN A 84 14.15 -10.31 21.28
CA ASN A 84 14.44 -11.46 20.43
C ASN A 84 13.66 -11.31 19.11
N PRO A 85 14.32 -11.05 17.96
CA PRO A 85 13.64 -10.75 16.69
C PRO A 85 12.75 -11.90 16.22
N LYS A 86 13.04 -13.14 16.64
CA LYS A 86 12.21 -14.30 16.34
C LYS A 86 10.87 -14.29 17.07
N ALA A 87 10.83 -13.80 18.31
CA ALA A 87 9.60 -13.77 19.11
C ALA A 87 8.63 -12.68 18.64
N GLU A 88 9.11 -11.62 18.00
CA GLU A 88 8.26 -10.59 17.39
C GLU A 88 7.60 -11.05 16.09
N LEU A 89 8.24 -11.95 15.34
CA LEU A 89 7.72 -12.55 14.11
C LEU A 89 6.66 -13.64 14.36
N GLU A 90 6.47 -14.05 15.62
CA GLU A 90 5.42 -15.01 16.03
C GLU A 90 4.05 -14.35 16.23
N LYS A 91 3.95 -13.01 16.16
CA LYS A 91 2.69 -12.27 16.26
C LYS A 91 2.17 -11.89 14.86
N PRO A 92 0.85 -11.71 14.69
CA PRO A 92 0.30 -11.19 13.42
C PRO A 92 0.93 -9.84 13.06
N GLY A 93 1.55 -9.78 11.88
CA GLY A 93 2.31 -8.63 11.43
C GLY A 93 2.69 -8.78 9.95
N LEU A 94 3.99 -8.86 9.68
CA LEU A 94 4.48 -9.18 8.33
C LEU A 94 4.27 -10.66 7.98
N LEU A 95 3.92 -10.94 6.73
CA LEU A 95 3.92 -12.29 6.18
C LEU A 95 5.34 -12.87 6.20
N VAL A 96 5.60 -13.76 7.15
CA VAL A 96 6.90 -14.41 7.32
C VAL A 96 7.08 -15.51 6.27
N THR A 97 7.84 -15.21 5.22
CA THR A 97 8.27 -16.19 4.23
C THR A 97 9.79 -16.35 4.26
N PRO A 98 10.36 -17.47 3.76
CA PRO A 98 11.80 -17.56 3.52
C PRO A 98 12.34 -16.40 2.66
N GLY A 99 11.52 -15.91 1.73
CA GLY A 99 11.84 -14.73 0.92
C GLY A 99 11.98 -13.45 1.74
N LEU A 100 11.16 -13.24 2.77
CA LEU A 100 11.26 -12.07 3.66
C LEU A 100 12.64 -12.00 4.34
N LEU A 101 13.04 -13.09 4.99
CA LEU A 101 14.31 -13.14 5.73
C LEU A 101 15.51 -12.87 4.82
N SER A 102 15.53 -13.47 3.63
CA SER A 102 16.57 -13.24 2.63
C SER A 102 16.61 -11.79 2.15
N VAL A 103 15.45 -11.18 1.90
CA VAL A 103 15.37 -9.77 1.45
C VAL A 103 15.84 -8.81 2.55
N ILE A 104 15.51 -9.08 3.81
CA ILE A 104 15.99 -8.30 4.96
C ILE A 104 17.52 -8.35 5.05
N GLU A 105 18.11 -9.55 5.00
CA GLU A 105 19.56 -9.76 5.10
C GLU A 105 20.29 -9.02 3.98
N VAL A 106 19.87 -9.23 2.72
CA VAL A 106 20.45 -8.56 1.55
C VAL A 106 20.30 -7.04 1.63
N CYS A 107 19.18 -6.53 2.14
CA CYS A 107 18.98 -5.10 2.32
C CYS A 107 19.95 -4.51 3.36
N LYS A 108 20.09 -5.17 4.50
CA LYS A 108 21.04 -4.78 5.57
C LYS A 108 22.47 -4.73 5.06
N GLU A 109 22.93 -5.79 4.39
CA GLU A 109 24.29 -5.86 3.82
C GLU A 109 24.56 -4.75 2.81
N LYS A 110 23.59 -4.45 1.94
CA LYS A 110 23.70 -3.35 0.96
C LYS A 110 23.79 -2.00 1.64
N VAL A 111 22.94 -1.73 2.63
CA VAL A 111 22.97 -0.46 3.39
C VAL A 111 24.30 -0.29 4.12
N GLU A 112 24.80 -1.33 4.76
CA GLU A 112 26.11 -1.31 5.43
C GLU A 112 27.25 -1.06 4.45
N THR A 113 27.23 -1.72 3.29
CA THR A 113 28.23 -1.55 2.22
C THR A 113 28.22 -0.11 1.71
N ILE A 114 27.04 0.42 1.37
CA ILE A 114 26.86 1.81 0.93
C ILE A 114 27.39 2.78 1.99
N ALA A 115 27.05 2.55 3.25
CA ALA A 115 27.48 3.41 4.36
C ALA A 115 29.01 3.42 4.52
N LYS A 116 29.66 2.26 4.41
CA LYS A 116 31.12 2.13 4.45
C LYS A 116 31.79 2.85 3.28
N GLU A 117 31.27 2.68 2.07
CA GLU A 117 31.78 3.36 0.87
C GLU A 117 31.65 4.88 1.00
N CYS A 118 30.49 5.36 1.42
CA CYS A 118 30.21 6.78 1.64
C CYS A 118 31.15 7.42 2.68
N ARG A 119 31.42 6.73 3.79
CA ARG A 119 32.41 7.19 4.78
C ARG A 119 33.82 7.21 4.20
N ALA A 120 34.21 6.22 3.39
CA ALA A 120 35.53 6.17 2.76
C ALA A 120 35.73 7.30 1.73
N SER A 121 34.68 7.69 1.00
CA SER A 121 34.71 8.81 0.06
C SER A 121 34.37 10.17 0.67
N ASN A 122 34.02 10.23 1.96
CA ASN A 122 33.54 11.43 2.64
C ASN A 122 32.35 12.08 1.91
N THR A 123 31.37 11.27 1.54
CA THR A 123 30.15 11.70 0.83
C THR A 123 28.91 11.18 1.53
N LYS A 124 27.81 11.92 1.42
CA LYS A 124 26.47 11.39 1.72
C LYS A 124 26.02 10.44 0.60
N TYR A 125 25.16 9.47 0.93
CA TYR A 125 24.58 8.60 -0.09
C TYR A 125 23.72 9.43 -1.07
N ARG A 126 23.76 9.00 -2.33
CA ARG A 126 22.93 9.52 -3.42
C ARG A 126 22.35 8.33 -4.14
N ASP A 127 21.03 8.27 -4.19
CA ASP A 127 20.29 7.25 -4.90
C ASP A 127 20.29 7.58 -6.39
N LEU A 128 21.17 6.94 -7.16
CA LEU A 128 21.27 7.17 -8.60
C LEU A 128 20.12 6.52 -9.39
N GLU A 129 19.37 5.59 -8.79
CA GLU A 129 18.19 4.97 -9.42
C GLU A 129 16.93 5.82 -9.22
N PHE A 130 16.96 6.75 -8.27
CA PHE A 130 15.89 7.70 -7.97
C PHE A 130 16.51 9.10 -7.73
N ASP A 131 17.25 9.57 -8.74
CA ASP A 131 18.13 10.74 -8.63
C ASP A 131 17.35 12.06 -8.63
N MET A 132 16.90 12.48 -7.45
CA MET A 132 16.15 13.74 -7.27
C MET A 132 16.96 15.00 -7.62
N LEU A 133 18.30 14.92 -7.73
CA LEU A 133 19.13 16.08 -8.05
C LEU A 133 19.30 16.27 -9.55
N ASN A 134 19.45 15.20 -10.34
CA ASN A 134 19.61 15.30 -11.80
C ASN A 134 18.33 14.98 -12.58
N GLU A 135 17.47 14.12 -12.04
CA GLU A 135 16.31 13.53 -12.71
C GLU A 135 15.01 13.75 -11.91
N ALA A 136 14.90 14.92 -11.25
CA ALA A 136 13.74 15.28 -10.43
C ALA A 136 12.39 15.06 -11.13
N HIS A 137 12.30 15.34 -12.44
CA HIS A 137 11.09 15.12 -13.22
C HIS A 137 10.68 13.64 -13.26
N MET A 138 11.65 12.72 -13.44
CA MET A 138 11.39 11.27 -13.49
C MET A 138 11.03 10.72 -12.11
N CYS A 139 11.56 11.31 -11.04
CA CYS A 139 11.17 10.97 -9.67
C CYS A 139 9.74 11.45 -9.35
N LEU A 140 9.29 12.56 -9.95
CA LEU A 140 7.97 13.15 -9.71
C LEU A 140 6.89 12.52 -10.58
N TYR A 141 7.18 12.26 -11.85
CA TYR A 141 6.17 11.99 -12.86
C TYR A 141 6.47 10.76 -13.69
N SER A 142 5.39 10.09 -14.10
CA SER A 142 5.46 9.01 -15.07
C SER A 142 5.92 9.51 -16.44
N VAL A 143 6.48 8.62 -17.25
CA VAL A 143 7.03 8.95 -18.58
C VAL A 143 5.98 9.45 -19.57
N ASN A 144 4.70 9.15 -19.34
CA ASN A 144 3.56 9.59 -20.15
C ASN A 144 3.01 10.97 -19.68
N TRP A 145 3.55 11.55 -18.61
CA TRP A 145 3.02 12.78 -18.03
C TRP A 145 3.27 13.97 -18.95
N SER A 146 2.18 14.60 -19.42
CA SER A 146 2.21 15.80 -20.25
C SER A 146 1.67 17.04 -19.54
N GLY A 147 1.44 16.96 -18.23
CA GLY A 147 0.81 18.03 -17.45
C GLY A 147 1.79 19.13 -17.05
N ILE A 148 1.33 20.37 -17.03
CA ILE A 148 2.04 21.50 -16.41
C ILE A 148 1.67 21.50 -14.92
N GLY A 149 2.24 20.56 -14.16
CA GLY A 149 2.06 20.48 -12.71
C GLY A 149 2.82 21.61 -12.01
N LYS A 150 2.37 22.00 -10.80
CA LYS A 150 3.17 22.86 -9.93
C LYS A 150 4.33 22.03 -9.36
N PHE A 151 5.52 22.27 -9.87
CA PHE A 151 6.72 21.59 -9.42
C PHE A 151 7.03 21.96 -7.96
N PRO A 152 7.56 21.03 -7.15
CA PRO A 152 8.26 21.41 -5.93
C PRO A 152 9.29 22.49 -6.25
N SER A 153 9.41 23.47 -5.37
CA SER A 153 10.28 24.63 -5.60
C SER A 153 11.76 24.26 -5.47
N ASP A 154 12.10 23.30 -4.61
CA ASP A 154 13.48 22.85 -4.43
C ASP A 154 13.53 21.45 -3.81
N LYS A 155 14.74 20.95 -3.59
CA LYS A 155 15.03 19.68 -2.93
C LYS A 155 16.16 19.85 -1.91
N GLN A 156 15.95 19.35 -0.69
CA GLN A 156 16.87 19.50 0.44
C GLN A 156 17.09 18.14 1.14
N ARG A 157 18.29 17.89 1.67
CA ARG A 157 18.51 16.75 2.57
C ARG A 157 17.79 16.96 3.89
N VAL A 158 17.49 15.87 4.59
CA VAL A 158 16.93 15.90 5.94
C VAL A 158 17.73 16.83 6.88
N THR A 159 19.07 16.77 6.87
CA THR A 159 19.93 17.64 7.70
C THR A 159 19.94 19.11 7.25
N GLU A 160 19.49 19.41 6.03
CA GLU A 160 19.30 20.78 5.56
C GLU A 160 17.93 21.33 5.96
N VAL A 161 16.93 20.49 6.19
CA VAL A 161 15.58 20.89 6.64
C VAL A 161 15.49 21.00 8.16
N PHE A 162 16.14 20.09 8.90
CA PHE A 162 16.07 19.99 10.36
C PHE A 162 17.45 20.11 11.01
N GLU A 163 17.52 20.73 12.19
CA GLU A 163 18.79 20.92 12.93
C GLU A 163 19.26 19.64 13.63
N SER A 164 18.34 18.85 14.17
CA SER A 164 18.63 17.58 14.87
C SER A 164 17.55 16.57 14.48
N PRO A 165 17.58 16.06 13.24
CA PRO A 165 16.62 15.09 12.78
C PRO A 165 16.81 13.75 13.49
N THR A 166 15.70 13.06 13.72
CA THR A 166 15.65 11.69 14.22
C THR A 166 14.66 10.91 13.38
N PHE A 167 14.97 9.67 13.03
CA PHE A 167 14.05 8.86 12.25
C PHE A 167 12.74 8.59 13.00
N PHE A 168 12.83 8.10 14.24
CA PHE A 168 11.72 7.95 15.19
C PHE A 168 12.02 8.81 16.42
N LYS A 169 11.05 9.57 16.90
CA LYS A 169 11.28 10.54 17.99
C LYS A 169 10.79 10.08 19.36
N SER A 170 9.80 9.19 19.42
CA SER A 170 9.27 8.69 20.69
C SER A 170 10.36 8.05 21.57
N ASP A 171 10.20 8.17 22.89
CA ASP A 171 11.19 7.69 23.87
C ASP A 171 11.43 6.17 23.77
N ASP A 172 10.43 5.42 23.29
CA ASP A 172 10.49 3.98 23.01
C ASP A 172 10.75 3.66 21.53
N GLY A 173 10.91 4.68 20.68
CA GLY A 173 11.09 4.55 19.24
C GLY A 173 9.87 3.98 18.50
N THR A 174 8.68 3.98 19.11
CA THR A 174 7.43 3.54 18.50
C THR A 174 6.79 4.64 17.65
N PRO A 175 6.61 4.43 16.33
CA PRO A 175 5.90 5.36 15.46
C PRO A 175 4.43 5.47 15.87
N SER A 176 3.89 6.68 15.85
CA SER A 176 2.48 6.94 16.12
C SER A 176 1.72 7.23 14.84
N SER A 177 0.43 6.90 14.82
CA SER A 177 -0.46 7.41 13.78
C SER A 177 -0.49 8.94 13.74
N ASP A 178 -0.24 9.59 14.89
CA ASP A 178 -0.22 11.04 15.06
C ASP A 178 0.96 11.71 14.34
N ASP A 179 1.98 10.93 13.99
CA ASP A 179 3.08 11.43 13.19
C ASP A 179 2.65 11.66 11.74
N ILE A 180 1.55 11.07 11.26
CA ILE A 180 1.29 11.00 9.82
C ILE A 180 0.41 12.15 9.37
N HIS A 181 1.01 13.11 8.66
CA HIS A 181 0.31 14.25 8.08
C HIS A 181 0.52 14.28 6.56
N GLN A 182 -0.56 14.24 5.80
CA GLN A 182 -0.52 14.32 4.33
C GLN A 182 0.01 15.65 3.81
N GLY A 183 0.75 15.57 2.71
CA GLY A 183 1.20 16.73 1.95
C GLY A 183 0.31 17.04 0.74
N ALA A 184 0.93 17.55 -0.32
CA ALA A 184 0.22 17.99 -1.53
C ALA A 184 -0.18 16.85 -2.49
N LEU A 185 0.22 15.61 -2.21
CA LEU A 185 -0.07 14.45 -3.08
C LEU A 185 -1.42 13.82 -2.73
N GLY A 186 -2.11 13.29 -3.74
CA GLY A 186 -3.40 12.60 -3.57
C GLY A 186 -3.24 11.13 -3.13
N ASP A 187 -2.38 10.86 -2.16
CA ASP A 187 -1.99 9.53 -1.71
C ASP A 187 -2.53 9.19 -0.30
N CYS A 188 -3.66 9.80 0.06
CA CYS A 188 -4.35 9.56 1.34
C CYS A 188 -4.53 8.08 1.68
N TRP A 189 -4.70 7.24 0.67
CA TRP A 189 -4.80 5.80 0.81
C TRP A 189 -3.55 5.16 1.42
N PHE A 190 -2.36 5.60 1.02
CA PHE A 190 -1.08 5.13 1.55
C PHE A 190 -0.85 5.66 2.97
N LEU A 191 -1.11 6.94 3.21
CA LEU A 191 -0.94 7.50 4.57
C LEU A 191 -1.98 6.96 5.57
N CYS A 192 -3.19 6.68 5.11
CA CYS A 192 -4.18 5.92 5.87
C CYS A 192 -3.65 4.51 6.20
N ALA A 193 -3.01 3.83 5.26
CA ALA A 193 -2.40 2.53 5.52
C ALA A 193 -1.28 2.61 6.55
N LEU A 194 -0.38 3.61 6.45
CA LEU A 194 0.66 3.88 7.46
C LEU A 194 0.05 4.12 8.85
N ALA A 195 -1.01 4.93 8.94
CA ALA A 195 -1.67 5.21 10.20
C ALA A 195 -2.36 3.97 10.78
N THR A 196 -2.87 3.10 9.90
CA THR A 196 -3.48 1.84 10.29
C THR A 196 -2.43 0.87 10.85
N ILE A 197 -1.31 0.66 10.15
CA ILE A 197 -0.25 -0.26 10.62
C ILE A 197 0.48 0.26 11.86
N SER A 198 0.52 1.57 12.10
CA SER A 198 1.11 2.18 13.30
C SER A 198 0.37 1.81 14.59
N ASN A 199 -0.88 1.32 14.50
CA ASN A 199 -1.60 0.83 15.69
C ASN A 199 -1.10 -0.54 16.17
N LEU A 200 -0.35 -1.26 15.35
CA LEU A 200 0.32 -2.49 15.75
C LEU A 200 1.76 -2.14 16.15
N PRO A 201 2.12 -2.35 17.43
CA PRO A 201 3.48 -2.11 17.88
C PRO A 201 4.49 -2.84 17.00
N HIS A 202 5.62 -2.18 16.73
CA HIS A 202 6.77 -2.70 15.96
C HIS A 202 6.56 -2.84 14.45
N LEU A 203 5.33 -2.83 13.93
CA LEU A 203 5.08 -3.16 12.52
C LEU A 203 5.72 -2.14 11.55
N VAL A 204 5.66 -0.84 11.86
CA VAL A 204 6.33 0.20 11.07
C VAL A 204 7.86 0.06 11.15
N GLN A 205 8.40 -0.29 12.32
CA GLN A 205 9.84 -0.53 12.49
C GLN A 205 10.31 -1.73 11.67
N GLN A 206 9.49 -2.77 11.52
CA GLN A 206 9.83 -3.94 10.71
C GLN A 206 9.89 -3.62 9.20
N VAL A 207 9.21 -2.56 8.73
CA VAL A 207 9.27 -2.11 7.34
C VAL A 207 10.61 -1.40 7.02
N CYS A 208 11.19 -0.66 7.97
CA CYS A 208 12.51 -0.04 7.82
C CYS A 208 13.61 -0.91 8.44
N VAL A 209 14.24 -1.75 7.63
CA VAL A 209 15.09 -2.85 8.09
C VAL A 209 16.54 -2.46 8.34
N ALA A 210 16.99 -1.33 7.78
CA ALA A 210 18.35 -0.83 7.92
C ALA A 210 18.38 0.68 7.66
N LYS A 211 19.23 1.41 8.37
CA LYS A 211 19.43 2.85 8.15
C LYS A 211 20.77 3.31 8.69
N ASP A 212 21.30 4.37 8.08
CA ASP A 212 22.44 5.13 8.56
C ASP A 212 22.14 6.62 8.32
N GLU A 213 21.69 7.31 9.37
CA GLU A 213 21.22 8.71 9.31
C GLU A 213 22.39 9.68 9.04
N GLU A 214 23.60 9.33 9.47
CA GLU A 214 24.80 10.13 9.23
C GLU A 214 25.20 10.07 7.76
N VAL A 215 25.11 8.91 7.12
CA VAL A 215 25.35 8.79 5.67
C VAL A 215 24.13 9.25 4.86
N GLY A 216 22.93 9.17 5.44
CA GLY A 216 21.66 9.47 4.79
C GLY A 216 21.20 8.36 3.86
N VAL A 217 21.33 7.09 4.27
CA VAL A 217 20.86 5.91 3.52
C VAL A 217 19.85 5.12 4.37
N TYR A 218 18.75 4.70 3.75
CA TYR A 218 17.65 3.98 4.40
C TYR A 218 17.19 2.82 3.53
N GLY A 219 17.02 1.65 4.13
CA GLY A 219 16.53 0.43 3.51
C GLY A 219 15.14 0.05 4.03
N PHE A 220 14.20 -0.12 3.12
CA PHE A 220 12.82 -0.50 3.38
C PHE A 220 12.48 -1.81 2.67
N ILE A 221 11.42 -2.49 3.11
CA ILE A 221 10.87 -3.66 2.45
C ILE A 221 9.37 -3.45 2.14
N PHE A 222 8.93 -3.91 0.98
CA PHE A 222 7.52 -3.92 0.58
C PHE A 222 7.18 -5.26 -0.05
N TYR A 223 5.94 -5.70 0.12
CA TYR A 223 5.39 -6.87 -0.54
C TYR A 223 4.84 -6.49 -1.92
N ARG A 224 5.28 -7.19 -2.96
CA ARG A 224 4.84 -6.98 -4.34
C ARG A 224 4.26 -8.27 -4.89
N ASP A 225 2.95 -8.24 -5.07
CA ASP A 225 2.13 -9.33 -5.61
C ASP A 225 2.25 -10.66 -4.84
N ASP A 226 3.36 -11.39 -4.96
CA ASP A 226 3.64 -12.65 -4.26
C ASP A 226 5.04 -12.75 -3.59
N GLY A 227 5.78 -11.64 -3.47
CA GLY A 227 7.10 -11.67 -2.86
C GLY A 227 7.55 -10.33 -2.25
N TRP A 228 8.51 -10.41 -1.33
CA TRP A 228 9.12 -9.24 -0.69
C TRP A 228 10.20 -8.61 -1.58
N VAL A 229 10.28 -7.27 -1.57
CA VAL A 229 11.25 -6.48 -2.34
C VAL A 229 11.85 -5.43 -1.42
N SER A 230 13.17 -5.28 -1.44
CA SER A 230 13.87 -4.20 -0.72
C SER A 230 13.99 -2.95 -1.57
N VAL A 231 13.82 -1.77 -0.97
CA VAL A 231 14.02 -0.46 -1.58
C VAL A 231 14.99 0.35 -0.73
N ILE A 232 16.08 0.81 -1.33
CA ILE A 232 17.07 1.67 -0.67
C ILE A 232 16.95 3.09 -1.24
N ILE A 233 16.92 4.10 -0.38
CA ILE A 233 16.81 5.51 -0.75
C ILE A 233 17.84 6.37 -0.01
N ASP A 234 18.11 7.56 -0.56
CA ASP A 234 18.79 8.64 0.16
C ASP A 234 17.82 9.56 0.93
N ASP A 235 18.38 10.50 1.71
CA ASP A 235 17.64 11.44 2.57
C ASP A 235 17.20 12.77 1.90
N MET A 236 17.24 12.86 0.56
CA MET A 236 16.81 14.05 -0.17
C MET A 236 15.29 14.11 -0.30
N LEU A 237 14.67 15.25 0.02
CA LEU A 237 13.22 15.44 0.00
C LEU A 237 12.84 16.67 -0.82
N PHE A 238 11.66 16.61 -1.46
CA PHE A 238 11.07 17.75 -2.17
C PHE A 238 10.50 18.79 -1.20
N THR A 239 10.71 20.06 -1.52
CA THR A 239 10.30 21.21 -0.70
C THR A 239 9.63 22.29 -1.54
N ASN A 240 8.70 23.01 -0.93
CA ASN A 240 7.99 24.15 -1.54
C ASN A 240 8.64 25.50 -1.22
N ALA A 241 9.82 25.51 -0.60
CA ALA A 241 10.56 26.73 -0.32
C ALA A 241 11.55 27.01 -1.45
N PRO A 242 11.40 28.10 -2.23
CA PRO A 242 12.33 28.44 -3.31
C PRO A 242 13.70 28.83 -2.77
N LYS A 243 14.72 28.83 -3.62
CA LYS A 243 16.04 29.37 -3.25
C LYS A 243 15.97 30.89 -3.15
N TRP A 244 16.83 31.48 -2.33
CA TRP A 244 16.95 32.94 -2.22
C TRP A 244 17.11 33.59 -3.60
N GLU A 245 17.93 33.01 -4.45
CA GLU A 245 18.23 33.51 -5.79
C GLU A 245 16.97 33.59 -6.67
N GLU A 246 16.01 32.70 -6.46
CA GLU A 246 14.77 32.58 -7.24
C GLU A 246 13.66 33.55 -6.77
N LEU A 247 13.83 34.18 -5.60
CA LEU A 247 12.89 35.18 -5.09
C LEU A 247 12.86 36.43 -5.96
N THR A 248 11.68 37.03 -6.09
CA THR A 248 11.48 38.38 -6.63
C THR A 248 12.17 39.44 -5.78
N LYS A 249 12.32 40.66 -6.31
CA LYS A 249 12.93 41.75 -5.56
C LYS A 249 12.08 42.12 -4.34
N GLU A 250 10.76 42.16 -4.53
CA GLU A 250 9.78 42.48 -3.49
C GLU A 250 9.78 41.45 -2.37
N GLU A 251 9.90 40.16 -2.69
CA GLU A 251 10.05 39.10 -1.69
C GLU A 251 11.39 39.22 -0.96
N LYS A 252 12.48 39.51 -1.67
CA LYS A 252 13.79 39.74 -1.03
C LYS A 252 13.74 40.92 -0.06
N ASP A 253 13.06 42.01 -0.40
CA ASP A 253 12.94 43.19 0.47
C ASP A 253 12.20 42.90 1.79
N LEU A 254 11.43 41.81 1.89
CA LEU A 254 10.81 41.35 3.14
C LEU A 254 11.82 40.70 4.11
N TYR A 255 12.98 40.29 3.62
CA TYR A 255 14.04 39.65 4.41
C TYR A 255 15.32 40.51 4.34
N HIS A 256 16.06 40.66 5.44
CA HIS A 256 17.24 41.53 5.41
C HIS A 256 18.38 40.93 4.58
N ASP A 257 18.53 39.60 4.61
CA ASP A 257 19.55 38.86 3.86
C ASP A 257 19.17 37.38 3.61
N LYS A 258 20.02 36.71 2.83
CA LYS A 258 19.89 35.31 2.44
C LYS A 258 19.93 34.34 3.63
N ASP A 259 20.76 34.59 4.64
CA ASP A 259 20.93 33.68 5.77
C ASP A 259 19.69 33.71 6.66
N GLN A 260 19.12 34.90 6.87
CA GLN A 260 17.86 35.07 7.57
C GLN A 260 16.72 34.35 6.83
N PHE A 261 16.62 34.50 5.50
CA PHE A 261 15.63 33.78 4.70
C PHE A 261 15.78 32.26 4.82
N ASN A 262 17.00 31.74 4.67
CA ASN A 262 17.27 30.31 4.78
C ASN A 262 16.89 29.76 6.17
N LYS A 263 17.15 30.52 7.23
CA LYS A 263 16.84 30.12 8.61
C LYS A 263 15.34 30.11 8.90
N ILE A 264 14.59 31.06 8.35
CA ILE A 264 13.16 31.24 8.65
C ILE A 264 12.27 30.41 7.70
N SER A 265 12.58 30.43 6.40
CA SER A 265 11.65 30.01 5.35
C SER A 265 12.04 28.69 4.67
N ARG A 266 13.24 28.15 4.95
CA ARG A 266 13.76 26.90 4.36
C ARG A 266 14.11 25.83 5.39
N LYS A 267 13.47 25.89 6.57
CA LYS A 267 13.63 24.94 7.68
C LYS A 267 12.28 24.45 8.19
N GLY A 268 12.28 23.25 8.76
CA GLY A 268 11.12 22.64 9.42
C GLY A 268 10.14 21.94 8.49
N GLY A 269 9.29 21.07 9.04
CA GLY A 269 8.44 20.16 8.25
C GLY A 269 7.37 20.84 7.39
N LYS A 270 7.04 22.12 7.65
CA LYS A 270 6.04 22.86 6.86
C LYS A 270 6.48 23.12 5.41
N ILE A 271 7.78 23.07 5.13
CA ILE A 271 8.30 23.29 3.78
C ILE A 271 8.28 22.02 2.92
N LEU A 272 8.10 20.84 3.53
CA LEU A 272 8.05 19.57 2.80
C LEU A 272 6.83 19.57 1.88
N THR A 273 7.02 19.16 0.63
CA THR A 273 5.96 19.17 -0.39
C THR A 273 4.95 18.04 -0.17
N PHE A 274 5.45 16.86 0.20
CA PHE A 274 4.67 15.65 0.37
C PHE A 274 4.47 15.32 1.86
N ALA A 275 4.27 14.07 2.23
CA ALA A 275 3.99 13.69 3.61
C ALA A 275 5.07 14.19 4.57
N LYS A 276 4.67 14.44 5.82
CA LYS A 276 5.55 14.96 6.87
C LYS A 276 5.18 14.35 8.21
N SER A 277 6.17 14.27 9.11
CA SER A 277 5.91 13.91 10.49
C SER A 277 5.20 15.04 11.25
N GLY A 278 4.26 14.71 12.13
CA GLY A 278 3.59 15.65 13.03
C GLY A 278 4.57 16.25 14.04
N ALA A 279 5.50 15.44 14.55
CA ALA A 279 6.53 15.89 15.46
C ALA A 279 7.69 16.62 14.75
N HIS A 280 8.12 17.76 15.28
CA HIS A 280 9.25 18.51 14.71
C HIS A 280 10.55 17.71 14.78
N GLY A 281 11.22 17.55 13.63
CA GLY A 281 12.51 16.86 13.50
C GLY A 281 12.39 15.35 13.27
N GLU A 282 11.18 14.79 13.34
CA GLU A 282 10.96 13.40 12.98
C GLU A 282 10.86 13.21 11.47
N THR A 283 11.40 12.11 10.93
CA THR A 283 11.58 11.98 9.48
C THR A 283 11.13 10.67 8.86
N TRP A 284 10.59 9.71 9.62
CA TRP A 284 10.21 8.41 9.05
C TRP A 284 9.09 8.52 8.00
N VAL A 285 8.09 9.38 8.22
CA VAL A 285 6.94 9.57 7.31
C VAL A 285 7.35 10.05 5.91
N PRO A 286 8.11 11.16 5.74
CA PRO A 286 8.54 11.59 4.41
C PRO A 286 9.47 10.57 3.73
N LEU A 287 10.28 9.84 4.51
CA LEU A 287 11.24 8.88 3.96
C LEU A 287 10.55 7.59 3.50
N ILE A 288 9.57 7.07 4.24
CA ILE A 288 8.82 5.87 3.81
C ILE A 288 7.93 6.16 2.60
N GLU A 289 7.33 7.36 2.51
CA GLU A 289 6.58 7.80 1.33
C GLU A 289 7.50 7.90 0.11
N LYS A 290 8.71 8.44 0.25
CA LYS A 290 9.72 8.44 -0.81
C LYS A 290 10.09 7.02 -1.23
N ALA A 291 10.32 6.11 -0.29
CA ALA A 291 10.64 4.72 -0.59
C ALA A 291 9.49 4.04 -1.36
N TYR A 292 8.25 4.35 -0.99
CA TYR A 292 7.06 3.84 -1.67
C TYR A 292 6.87 4.46 -3.07
N ALA A 293 7.22 5.74 -3.26
CA ALA A 293 7.29 6.38 -4.57
C ALA A 293 8.36 5.71 -5.46
N LYS A 294 9.55 5.43 -4.93
CA LYS A 294 10.59 4.66 -5.64
C LYS A 294 10.13 3.23 -5.96
N PHE A 295 9.45 2.57 -5.01
CA PHE A 295 8.87 1.24 -5.22
C PHE A 295 7.95 1.20 -6.45
N TYR A 296 7.14 2.25 -6.63
CA TYR A 296 6.26 2.40 -7.79
C TYR A 296 6.88 3.16 -8.98
N GLY A 297 8.10 3.69 -8.84
CA GLY A 297 8.87 4.36 -9.88
C GLY A 297 8.81 5.89 -9.88
N CYS A 298 7.75 6.51 -9.36
CA CYS A 298 7.65 7.97 -9.18
C CYS A 298 6.55 8.35 -8.17
N TYR A 299 6.56 9.60 -7.67
CA TYR A 299 5.52 10.11 -6.78
C TYR A 299 4.13 10.16 -7.44
N ASN A 300 4.04 10.51 -8.73
CA ASN A 300 2.77 10.58 -9.45
C ASN A 300 2.00 9.24 -9.44
N HIS A 301 2.71 8.10 -9.45
CA HIS A 301 2.07 6.79 -9.36
C HIS A 301 1.39 6.51 -8.01
N LEU A 302 1.64 7.32 -6.97
CA LEU A 302 0.93 7.22 -5.69
C LEU A 302 -0.39 7.98 -5.68
N GLN A 303 -0.69 8.78 -6.72
CA GLN A 303 -1.93 9.53 -6.80
C GLN A 303 -3.13 8.60 -7.02
N GLY A 304 -4.04 8.56 -6.05
CA GLY A 304 -5.24 7.74 -6.09
C GLY A 304 -4.95 6.24 -5.87
N GLY A 305 -5.68 5.64 -4.93
CA GLY A 305 -5.54 4.23 -4.62
C GLY A 305 -6.49 3.81 -3.51
N PHE A 306 -6.36 2.56 -3.08
CA PHE A 306 -7.21 1.99 -2.02
C PHE A 306 -6.35 1.60 -0.83
N PRO A 307 -6.71 1.99 0.41
CA PRO A 307 -5.88 1.72 1.58
C PRO A 307 -5.51 0.26 1.74
N ARG A 308 -6.46 -0.65 1.45
CA ARG A 308 -6.19 -2.09 1.40
C ARG A 308 -4.95 -2.48 0.61
N GLU A 309 -4.73 -1.90 -0.56
CA GLU A 309 -3.58 -2.23 -1.42
C GLU A 309 -2.28 -1.82 -0.74
N ALA A 310 -2.24 -0.65 -0.10
CA ALA A 310 -1.06 -0.19 0.62
C ALA A 310 -0.82 -1.03 1.88
N ILE A 311 -1.86 -1.42 2.62
CA ILE A 311 -1.69 -2.31 3.79
C ILE A 311 -1.15 -3.67 3.33
N GLU A 312 -1.65 -4.22 2.22
CA GLU A 312 -1.09 -5.46 1.63
C GLU A 312 0.38 -5.28 1.24
N ASP A 313 0.74 -4.18 0.58
CA ASP A 313 2.13 -3.91 0.19
C ASP A 313 3.05 -3.66 1.39
N LEU A 314 2.53 -3.17 2.52
CA LEU A 314 3.31 -2.94 3.75
C LEU A 314 3.46 -4.22 4.60
N THR A 315 2.55 -5.19 4.48
CA THR A 315 2.45 -6.31 5.43
C THR A 315 2.50 -7.70 4.79
N GLY A 316 2.22 -7.83 3.50
CA GLY A 316 1.93 -9.12 2.87
C GLY A 316 0.61 -9.75 3.31
N GLY A 317 -0.23 -9.00 4.01
CA GLY A 317 -1.57 -9.43 4.42
C GLY A 317 -2.54 -9.63 3.26
N VAL A 318 -3.78 -10.01 3.59
CA VAL A 318 -4.85 -10.20 2.59
C VAL A 318 -6.07 -9.37 2.94
N ALA A 319 -6.45 -8.48 2.03
CA ALA A 319 -7.58 -7.59 2.20
C ALA A 319 -8.90 -8.18 1.65
N THR A 320 -9.98 -7.79 2.31
CA THR A 320 -11.36 -8.01 1.89
C THR A 320 -12.12 -6.70 2.06
N LEU A 321 -12.86 -6.31 1.02
CA LEU A 321 -13.74 -5.14 1.05
C LEU A 321 -15.14 -5.56 1.51
N PHE A 322 -15.70 -4.85 2.47
CA PHE A 322 -17.10 -4.95 2.87
C PHE A 322 -17.82 -3.65 2.55
N LEU A 323 -19.01 -3.76 1.97
CA LEU A 323 -19.95 -2.64 1.86
C LEU A 323 -20.82 -2.62 3.11
N THR A 324 -20.98 -1.45 3.73
CA THR A 324 -21.79 -1.34 4.96
C THR A 324 -23.26 -1.68 4.72
N THR A 325 -23.75 -1.49 3.49
CA THR A 325 -25.10 -1.89 3.05
C THR A 325 -25.29 -3.40 2.94
N ASP A 326 -24.21 -4.16 2.80
CA ASP A 326 -24.23 -5.61 2.61
C ASP A 326 -24.04 -6.36 3.93
N ILE A 327 -23.81 -5.64 5.04
CA ILE A 327 -23.72 -6.22 6.38
C ILE A 327 -25.11 -6.66 6.82
N LEU A 328 -25.34 -7.98 6.80
CA LEU A 328 -26.60 -8.60 7.22
C LEU A 328 -26.82 -8.50 8.74
N ASP A 329 -25.79 -8.86 9.52
CA ASP A 329 -25.84 -8.87 10.98
C ASP A 329 -24.75 -7.93 11.52
N ARG A 330 -25.21 -6.77 12.01
CA ARG A 330 -24.33 -5.72 12.55
C ARG A 330 -23.68 -6.12 13.87
N ASP A 331 -24.32 -6.98 14.66
CA ASP A 331 -23.77 -7.47 15.92
C ASP A 331 -22.69 -8.51 15.67
N ALA A 332 -22.92 -9.45 14.76
CA ALA A 332 -21.89 -10.40 14.34
C ALA A 332 -20.70 -9.67 13.71
N PHE A 333 -20.95 -8.67 12.85
CA PHE A 333 -19.88 -7.88 12.26
C PHE A 333 -19.03 -7.15 13.32
N TRP A 334 -19.67 -6.55 14.33
CA TRP A 334 -18.96 -5.93 15.45
C TRP A 334 -18.09 -6.93 16.22
N ASN A 335 -18.68 -8.05 16.64
CA ASN A 335 -18.02 -9.03 17.52
C ASN A 335 -16.92 -9.83 16.80
N ASP A 336 -17.18 -10.26 15.57
CA ASP A 336 -16.30 -11.17 14.84
C ASP A 336 -15.25 -10.46 13.98
N GLN A 337 -15.48 -9.18 13.66
CA GLN A 337 -14.59 -8.37 12.82
C GLN A 337 -14.00 -7.19 13.60
N LEU A 338 -14.80 -6.15 13.93
CA LEU A 338 -14.25 -4.88 14.45
C LEU A 338 -13.55 -5.02 15.81
N LEU A 339 -14.10 -5.80 16.75
CA LEU A 339 -13.45 -6.06 18.05
C LEU A 339 -12.12 -6.83 17.95
N LYS A 340 -11.76 -7.30 16.75
CA LYS A 340 -10.46 -7.94 16.45
C LYS A 340 -9.47 -6.99 15.77
N ALA A 341 -9.83 -5.73 15.55
CA ALA A 341 -8.90 -4.71 15.07
C ALA A 341 -7.61 -4.68 15.92
N ASN A 342 -6.46 -4.58 15.25
CA ASN A 342 -5.12 -4.60 15.83
C ASN A 342 -4.78 -5.88 16.64
N LYS A 343 -5.49 -6.99 16.42
CA LYS A 343 -5.11 -8.30 16.96
C LYS A 343 -4.55 -9.20 15.87
N ASP A 344 -5.37 -9.47 14.87
CA ASP A 344 -5.06 -10.32 13.72
C ASP A 344 -5.48 -9.66 12.39
N ARG A 345 -6.02 -8.44 12.45
CA ARG A 345 -6.55 -7.72 11.30
C ARG A 345 -6.56 -6.21 11.50
N LEU A 346 -6.49 -5.51 10.39
CA LEU A 346 -6.49 -4.06 10.29
C LEU A 346 -7.69 -3.57 9.50
N PHE A 347 -8.13 -2.34 9.75
CA PHE A 347 -9.31 -1.77 9.11
C PHE A 347 -9.08 -0.34 8.63
N SER A 348 -9.63 -0.03 7.47
CA SER A 348 -9.74 1.32 6.93
C SER A 348 -11.13 1.51 6.33
N CYS A 349 -11.59 2.74 6.22
CA CYS A 349 -12.90 3.05 5.69
C CYS A 349 -12.87 4.29 4.80
N TYR A 350 -13.84 4.36 3.90
CA TYR A 350 -14.06 5.51 3.03
C TYR A 350 -15.49 5.54 2.53
N PHE A 351 -15.84 6.65 1.88
CA PHE A 351 -17.04 6.76 1.08
C PHE A 351 -16.73 7.58 -0.17
N TRP A 352 -17.54 7.42 -1.21
CA TRP A 352 -17.35 8.17 -2.45
C TRP A 352 -17.66 9.65 -2.26
N GLY A 353 -16.94 10.50 -2.99
CA GLY A 353 -17.19 11.94 -3.04
C GLY A 353 -18.65 12.26 -3.34
N LEU A 354 -19.16 13.29 -2.68
CA LEU A 354 -20.52 13.76 -2.86
C LEU A 354 -20.53 14.97 -3.81
N ASN A 355 -21.59 15.08 -4.60
CA ASN A 355 -21.78 16.25 -5.45
C ASN A 355 -22.23 17.43 -4.58
N ASN A 356 -21.46 18.52 -4.57
CA ASN A 356 -21.89 19.80 -4.02
C ASN A 356 -22.42 20.71 -5.15
N PRO A 357 -23.73 20.98 -5.22
CA PRO A 357 -24.28 21.86 -6.25
C PRO A 357 -23.70 23.28 -6.21
N ASP A 358 -23.29 23.74 -5.02
CA ASP A 358 -22.77 25.09 -4.79
C ASP A 358 -21.25 25.19 -4.98
N GLY A 359 -20.59 24.09 -5.36
CA GLY A 359 -19.14 24.00 -5.52
C GLY A 359 -18.37 23.77 -4.21
N GLY A 360 -17.13 23.30 -4.32
CA GLY A 360 -16.30 22.88 -3.18
C GLY A 360 -16.61 21.45 -2.70
N ASP A 361 -15.83 20.98 -1.73
CA ASP A 361 -15.93 19.60 -1.25
C ASP A 361 -17.15 19.42 -0.35
N ALA A 362 -18.13 18.63 -0.80
CA ALA A 362 -19.23 18.22 0.05
C ALA A 362 -18.72 17.35 1.20
N ARG A 363 -19.12 17.70 2.43
CA ARG A 363 -18.76 16.98 3.65
C ARG A 363 -19.98 16.40 4.35
N VAL A 364 -19.81 15.25 4.98
CA VAL A 364 -20.83 14.62 5.83
C VAL A 364 -20.39 14.82 7.28
N GLN A 365 -20.96 15.83 7.96
CA GLN A 365 -20.60 16.14 9.34
C GLN A 365 -19.08 16.24 9.54
N GLY A 366 -18.40 17.00 8.68
CA GLY A 366 -16.95 17.20 8.72
C GLY A 366 -16.14 16.17 7.93
N LEU A 367 -16.70 14.97 7.67
CA LEU A 367 -16.06 13.93 6.89
C LEU A 367 -15.99 14.28 5.41
N VAL A 368 -14.82 14.08 4.82
CA VAL A 368 -14.50 14.27 3.39
C VAL A 368 -14.70 12.97 2.62
N GLY A 369 -15.40 13.03 1.48
CA GLY A 369 -15.58 11.89 0.58
C GLY A 369 -14.44 11.74 -0.42
N SER A 370 -14.35 10.57 -1.06
CA SER A 370 -13.18 10.17 -1.87
C SER A 370 -11.85 10.30 -1.11
N HIS A 371 -11.91 10.07 0.21
CA HIS A 371 -10.79 10.17 1.13
C HIS A 371 -10.77 8.97 2.07
N ALA A 372 -9.56 8.51 2.40
CA ALA A 372 -9.34 7.32 3.21
C ALA A 372 -9.16 7.66 4.69
N TYR A 373 -9.77 6.86 5.57
CA TYR A 373 -9.66 6.98 7.02
C TYR A 373 -9.22 5.65 7.63
N SER A 374 -8.40 5.72 8.67
CA SER A 374 -7.95 4.55 9.43
C SER A 374 -8.94 4.25 10.54
N VAL A 375 -9.33 3.00 10.72
CA VAL A 375 -10.05 2.59 11.93
C VAL A 375 -9.00 2.18 12.96
N LEU A 376 -8.72 3.06 13.91
CA LEU A 376 -7.70 2.83 14.91
C LEU A 376 -8.18 1.80 15.94
N ARG A 377 -9.43 1.90 16.41
CA ARG A 377 -9.90 1.09 17.56
C ARG A 377 -11.42 0.88 17.51
N ALA A 378 -11.87 -0.25 18.03
CA ALA A 378 -13.27 -0.51 18.33
C ALA A 378 -13.41 -0.85 19.82
N VAL A 379 -14.26 -0.10 20.52
CA VAL A 379 -14.38 -0.17 21.99
C VAL A 379 -15.84 -0.25 22.39
N GLU A 380 -16.20 -1.23 23.21
CA GLU A 380 -17.52 -1.33 23.82
C GLU A 380 -17.43 -0.99 25.31
N CYS A 381 -18.19 0.01 25.75
CA CYS A 381 -18.21 0.44 27.15
C CYS A 381 -19.55 1.09 27.51
N ASN A 382 -20.00 0.91 28.75
CA ASN A 382 -21.24 1.49 29.28
C ASN A 382 -22.48 1.27 28.38
N GLY A 383 -22.54 0.11 27.68
CA GLY A 383 -23.64 -0.23 26.78
C GLY A 383 -23.62 0.49 25.42
N LYS A 384 -22.51 1.16 25.07
CA LYS A 384 -22.28 1.81 23.77
C LYS A 384 -21.07 1.22 23.06
N ARG A 385 -21.11 1.29 21.72
CA ARG A 385 -20.05 0.82 20.82
C ARG A 385 -19.46 2.01 20.09
N PHE A 386 -18.17 2.24 20.29
CA PHE A 386 -17.43 3.36 19.74
C PHE A 386 -16.37 2.88 18.77
N VAL A 387 -16.25 3.59 17.65
CA VAL A 387 -15.14 3.44 16.71
C VAL A 387 -14.29 4.70 16.82
N VAL A 388 -12.98 4.51 16.98
CA VAL A 388 -12.02 5.61 16.89
C VAL A 388 -11.38 5.58 15.51
N VAL A 389 -11.51 6.69 14.80
CA VAL A 389 -11.15 6.82 13.39
C VAL A 389 -10.15 7.94 13.24
N ARG A 390 -9.24 7.85 12.25
CA ARG A 390 -8.24 8.89 11.97
C ARG A 390 -8.27 9.34 10.52
N ASN A 391 -8.26 10.65 10.33
CA ASN A 391 -7.98 11.31 9.08
C ASN A 391 -6.45 11.48 8.91
N PRO A 392 -5.84 10.92 7.84
CA PRO A 392 -4.38 11.02 7.61
C PRO A 392 -3.88 12.43 7.26
N TRP A 393 -4.77 13.43 7.16
CA TRP A 393 -4.37 14.84 7.08
C TRP A 393 -3.82 15.38 8.40
N GLY A 394 -4.14 14.73 9.52
CA GLY A 394 -3.83 15.24 10.86
C GLY A 394 -4.71 16.42 11.28
N GLU A 395 -5.84 16.63 10.59
CA GLU A 395 -6.84 17.67 10.83
C GLU A 395 -8.17 17.27 10.17
N SER A 396 -9.22 18.09 10.32
CA SER A 396 -10.56 17.90 9.73
C SER A 396 -11.26 16.63 10.19
N GLU A 397 -12.04 16.78 11.26
CA GLU A 397 -12.65 15.68 12.00
C GLU A 397 -14.18 15.61 11.89
N TRP A 398 -14.73 14.53 12.42
CA TRP A 398 -16.16 14.37 12.67
C TRP A 398 -16.72 15.49 13.55
N THR A 399 -17.89 16.02 13.18
CA THR A 399 -18.58 17.11 13.88
C THR A 399 -19.94 16.71 14.44
N GLY A 400 -20.26 15.41 14.43
CA GLY A 400 -21.50 14.87 14.97
C GLY A 400 -21.42 14.52 16.47
N PRO A 401 -22.29 13.63 16.96
CA PRO A 401 -22.20 13.10 18.31
C PRO A 401 -20.81 12.53 18.64
N TRP A 402 -20.29 12.84 19.82
CA TRP A 402 -18.95 12.40 20.31
C TRP A 402 -17.73 13.00 19.61
N ALA A 403 -17.92 13.95 18.69
CA ALA A 403 -16.86 14.86 18.28
C ALA A 403 -16.22 15.58 19.49
N ASP A 404 -15.03 16.11 19.34
CA ASP A 404 -14.24 16.70 20.42
C ASP A 404 -14.97 17.81 21.20
N GLY A 405 -15.71 18.66 20.48
CA GLY A 405 -16.54 19.73 21.05
C GLY A 405 -17.97 19.30 21.43
N SER A 406 -18.27 18.01 21.42
CA SER A 406 -19.63 17.48 21.56
C SER A 406 -20.12 17.54 23.01
N LYS A 407 -21.40 17.89 23.20
CA LYS A 407 -22.04 17.97 24.54
C LYS A 407 -22.20 16.60 25.20
N GLN A 408 -21.99 15.53 24.45
CA GLN A 408 -22.05 14.15 24.92
C GLN A 408 -20.91 13.84 25.89
N TRP A 409 -19.79 14.58 25.82
CA TRP A 409 -18.66 14.47 26.73
C TRP A 409 -18.92 15.12 28.10
N GLU A 410 -19.93 14.61 28.82
CA GLU A 410 -20.32 15.08 30.16
C GLU A 410 -20.20 13.95 31.21
N GLY A 411 -19.89 14.34 32.45
CA GLY A 411 -19.91 13.43 33.60
C GLY A 411 -18.96 12.24 33.47
N GLU A 412 -19.51 11.02 33.58
CA GLU A 412 -18.74 9.77 33.56
C GLU A 412 -18.12 9.47 32.18
N TRP A 413 -18.60 10.09 31.09
CA TRP A 413 -18.08 9.83 29.75
C TRP A 413 -16.66 10.38 29.53
N LEU A 414 -16.27 11.44 30.24
CA LEU A 414 -14.89 11.94 30.21
C LEU A 414 -13.90 10.91 30.77
N LYS A 415 -14.35 10.02 31.67
CA LYS A 415 -13.50 8.95 32.24
C LYS A 415 -13.27 7.80 31.26
N VAL A 416 -13.99 7.78 30.13
CA VAL A 416 -13.88 6.75 29.08
C VAL A 416 -12.77 7.10 28.07
N LEU A 417 -12.34 8.37 27.99
CA LEU A 417 -11.29 8.82 27.05
C LEU A 417 -10.00 7.99 27.09
N PRO A 418 -9.45 7.60 28.27
CA PRO A 418 -8.27 6.73 28.31
C PRO A 418 -8.53 5.33 27.75
N LEU A 419 -9.73 4.78 27.92
CA LEU A 419 -10.12 3.49 27.35
C LEU A 419 -10.24 3.58 25.82
N LEU A 420 -10.72 4.71 25.33
CA LEU A 420 -10.77 5.02 23.90
C LEU A 420 -9.40 5.34 23.34
N GLY A 421 -8.43 5.72 24.16
CA GLY A 421 -7.12 6.21 23.72
C GLY A 421 -7.21 7.50 22.92
N HIS A 422 -8.14 8.39 23.29
CA HIS A 422 -8.44 9.62 22.56
C HIS A 422 -8.21 10.87 23.44
N SER A 423 -7.66 11.90 22.82
CA SER A 423 -7.45 13.23 23.40
C SER A 423 -8.12 14.26 22.50
N PHE A 424 -8.62 15.34 23.10
CA PHE A 424 -9.24 16.41 22.33
C PHE A 424 -8.21 17.28 21.62
N GLY A 425 -8.47 17.61 20.36
CA GLY A 425 -7.68 18.49 19.50
C GLY A 425 -7.95 18.19 18.02
N ASP A 426 -7.74 19.17 17.14
CA ASP A 426 -7.79 18.95 15.68
C ASP A 426 -6.49 18.27 15.23
N ASP A 427 -6.39 16.97 15.54
CA ASP A 427 -5.24 16.09 15.26
C ASP A 427 -5.56 14.98 14.24
N GLY A 428 -6.80 15.01 13.73
CA GLY A 428 -7.36 14.08 12.76
C GLY A 428 -8.02 12.85 13.39
N GLN A 429 -7.85 12.60 14.69
CA GLN A 429 -8.45 11.46 15.39
C GLN A 429 -9.79 11.86 16.01
N PHE A 430 -10.85 11.08 15.76
CA PHE A 430 -12.17 11.36 16.33
C PHE A 430 -12.90 10.08 16.73
N VAL A 431 -13.89 10.25 17.62
CA VAL A 431 -14.72 9.17 18.13
C VAL A 431 -16.14 9.31 17.60
N MET A 432 -16.74 8.19 17.20
CA MET A 432 -18.15 8.13 16.81
C MET A 432 -18.80 6.81 17.25
N GLU A 433 -20.14 6.79 17.37
CA GLU A 433 -20.85 5.54 17.64
C GLU A 433 -20.88 4.63 16.42
N TYR A 434 -20.95 3.33 16.64
CA TYR A 434 -20.94 2.32 15.58
C TYR A 434 -22.08 2.49 14.56
N ASP A 435 -23.28 2.90 15.00
CA ASP A 435 -24.39 3.16 14.08
C ASP A 435 -24.15 4.37 13.18
N ASP A 436 -23.53 5.44 13.71
CA ASP A 436 -23.11 6.59 12.91
C ASP A 436 -22.01 6.17 11.92
N PHE A 437 -21.06 5.34 12.38
CA PHE A 437 -19.98 4.83 11.54
C PHE A 437 -20.51 4.08 10.31
N LEU A 438 -21.46 3.15 10.50
CA LEU A 438 -22.09 2.39 9.42
C LEU A 438 -22.97 3.25 8.50
N THR A 439 -23.46 4.39 8.99
CA THR A 439 -24.31 5.31 8.22
C THR A 439 -23.46 6.26 7.37
N CYS A 440 -22.32 6.71 7.89
CA CYS A 440 -21.45 7.67 7.21
C CYS A 440 -20.50 7.00 6.21
N PHE A 441 -19.88 5.87 6.60
CA PHE A 441 -18.97 5.14 5.73
C PHE A 441 -19.71 4.08 4.93
N THR A 442 -19.35 3.94 3.65
CA THR A 442 -19.99 2.99 2.74
C THR A 442 -19.09 1.80 2.42
N HIS A 443 -17.78 2.01 2.49
CA HIS A 443 -16.75 1.02 2.18
C HIS A 443 -15.85 0.86 3.39
N MET A 444 -15.57 -0.38 3.75
CA MET A 444 -14.63 -0.68 4.80
C MET A 444 -13.78 -1.88 4.37
N ASP A 445 -12.48 -1.64 4.32
CA ASP A 445 -11.49 -2.66 4.04
C ASP A 445 -11.09 -3.33 5.36
N ARG A 446 -10.91 -4.64 5.30
CA ARG A 446 -10.31 -5.45 6.36
C ARG A 446 -9.13 -6.21 5.80
N THR A 447 -7.94 -5.98 6.34
CA THR A 447 -6.74 -6.75 6.00
C THR A 447 -6.43 -7.75 7.10
N LEU A 448 -6.47 -9.04 6.78
CA LEU A 448 -5.96 -10.09 7.66
C LEU A 448 -4.44 -10.07 7.63
N LEU A 449 -3.84 -10.16 8.82
CA LEU A 449 -2.41 -10.29 9.01
C LEU A 449 -2.06 -11.73 9.32
N PHE A 450 -0.82 -12.08 9.02
CA PHE A 450 -0.29 -13.41 9.21
C PHE A 450 0.83 -13.39 10.24
N ASP A 451 0.98 -14.51 10.92
CA ASP A 451 2.12 -14.81 11.80
C ASP A 451 2.99 -15.91 11.17
N SER A 452 4.04 -16.33 11.87
CA SER A 452 4.95 -17.39 11.42
C SER A 452 4.32 -18.77 11.23
N GLY A 453 3.08 -18.99 11.69
CA GLY A 453 2.35 -20.23 11.45
C GLY A 453 1.81 -20.36 10.03
N TRP A 454 1.65 -19.24 9.32
CA TRP A 454 1.11 -19.26 7.96
C TRP A 454 2.18 -19.55 6.91
N THR A 455 1.78 -20.35 5.93
CA THR A 455 2.55 -20.60 4.71
C THR A 455 1.82 -20.04 3.50
N ALA A 456 2.56 -19.62 2.47
CA ALA A 456 1.99 -19.13 1.23
C ALA A 456 2.54 -19.93 0.04
N ALA A 457 1.66 -20.23 -0.92
CA ALA A 457 2.03 -20.80 -2.22
C ALA A 457 1.34 -20.02 -3.34
N SER A 458 2.09 -19.63 -4.36
CA SER A 458 1.57 -18.89 -5.51
C SER A 458 1.84 -19.59 -6.83
N LYS A 459 1.01 -19.30 -7.84
CA LYS A 459 1.28 -19.66 -9.23
C LYS A 459 0.73 -18.61 -10.19
N TRP A 460 1.62 -18.00 -10.96
CA TRP A 460 1.29 -17.12 -12.07
C TRP A 460 1.04 -17.87 -13.36
N LEU A 461 0.06 -17.41 -14.11
CA LEU A 461 -0.27 -17.86 -15.45
C LEU A 461 -0.54 -16.64 -16.34
N GLN A 462 -0.02 -16.70 -17.57
CA GLN A 462 -0.41 -15.79 -18.64
C GLN A 462 -1.58 -16.41 -19.39
N VAL A 463 -2.72 -15.73 -19.36
CA VAL A 463 -4.00 -16.27 -19.79
C VAL A 463 -4.51 -15.47 -21.00
N PRO A 464 -4.80 -16.10 -22.15
CA PRO A 464 -5.38 -15.40 -23.28
C PRO A 464 -6.79 -14.92 -22.95
N LEU A 465 -7.05 -13.64 -23.17
CA LEU A 465 -8.37 -13.04 -23.01
C LEU A 465 -9.25 -13.35 -24.21
N GLN A 466 -10.47 -13.81 -23.94
CA GLN A 466 -11.41 -14.18 -24.99
C GLN A 466 -12.11 -12.92 -25.56
N PRO A 467 -12.08 -12.71 -26.89
CA PRO A 467 -12.69 -11.54 -27.50
C PRO A 467 -14.22 -11.67 -27.58
N GLY A 468 -14.93 -10.88 -26.77
CA GLY A 468 -16.38 -10.67 -26.87
C GLY A 468 -17.16 -10.94 -25.57
N PRO A 469 -18.46 -10.61 -25.52
CA PRO A 469 -19.32 -10.99 -24.41
C PRO A 469 -19.57 -12.50 -24.47
N ILE A 470 -18.91 -13.25 -23.59
CA ILE A 470 -19.14 -14.69 -23.39
C ILE A 470 -19.85 -14.87 -22.05
N SER A 471 -20.78 -15.83 -21.99
CA SER A 471 -21.40 -16.21 -20.72
C SER A 471 -20.34 -16.60 -19.71
N TRP A 472 -20.50 -16.13 -18.47
CA TRP A 472 -19.68 -16.56 -17.35
C TRP A 472 -19.64 -18.08 -17.29
N SER A 473 -18.45 -18.66 -17.42
CA SER A 473 -18.25 -20.09 -17.32
C SER A 473 -16.99 -20.39 -16.49
N TYR A 474 -17.00 -21.57 -15.90
CA TYR A 474 -15.89 -22.13 -15.13
C TYR A 474 -15.27 -23.27 -15.93
N GLY A 475 -13.96 -23.45 -15.83
CA GLY A 475 -13.27 -24.62 -16.38
C GLY A 475 -12.28 -24.35 -17.51
N ASP A 476 -12.23 -23.13 -18.05
CA ASP A 476 -11.19 -22.72 -19.01
C ASP A 476 -9.83 -22.55 -18.31
N LEU A 477 -9.86 -22.06 -17.07
CA LEU A 477 -8.70 -21.94 -16.20
C LEU A 477 -9.02 -22.58 -14.85
N SER A 478 -8.15 -23.47 -14.41
CA SER A 478 -8.27 -24.08 -13.09
C SER A 478 -6.92 -24.31 -12.45
N TYR A 479 -6.89 -24.20 -11.12
CA TYR A 479 -5.75 -24.58 -10.31
C TYR A 479 -6.12 -25.80 -9.48
N VAL A 480 -5.14 -26.65 -9.22
CA VAL A 480 -5.30 -27.80 -8.32
C VAL A 480 -4.52 -27.52 -7.05
N VAL A 481 -5.23 -27.48 -5.91
CA VAL A 481 -4.66 -27.26 -4.58
C VAL A 481 -4.75 -28.55 -3.79
N THR A 482 -3.61 -29.04 -3.31
CA THR A 482 -3.53 -30.25 -2.47
C THR A 482 -3.32 -29.85 -1.03
N VAL A 483 -4.23 -30.30 -0.17
CA VAL A 483 -4.27 -29.99 1.26
C VAL A 483 -3.91 -31.26 2.04
N PRO A 484 -2.71 -31.33 2.66
CA PRO A 484 -2.24 -32.55 3.33
C PRO A 484 -2.90 -32.79 4.69
N ALA A 485 -3.27 -31.73 5.40
CA ALA A 485 -3.88 -31.74 6.73
C ALA A 485 -5.02 -30.72 6.81
N ALA A 486 -5.94 -30.87 7.76
CA ALA A 486 -6.97 -29.87 7.98
C ALA A 486 -6.34 -28.52 8.35
N THR A 487 -6.74 -27.45 7.69
CA THR A 487 -6.10 -26.12 7.82
C THR A 487 -7.11 -25.02 7.54
N ARG A 488 -6.89 -23.84 8.14
CA ARG A 488 -7.56 -22.61 7.73
C ARG A 488 -6.77 -22.02 6.56
N ALA A 489 -7.46 -21.75 5.46
CA ALA A 489 -6.83 -21.20 4.26
C ALA A 489 -7.49 -19.91 3.77
N VAL A 490 -6.71 -19.09 3.09
CA VAL A 490 -7.18 -17.91 2.35
C VAL A 490 -6.75 -18.08 0.90
N PHE A 491 -7.73 -18.16 0.00
CA PHE A 491 -7.48 -18.18 -1.44
C PHE A 491 -7.58 -16.77 -1.99
N VAL A 492 -6.60 -16.39 -2.80
CA VAL A 492 -6.55 -15.07 -3.44
C VAL A 492 -6.27 -15.24 -4.91
N LEU A 493 -7.20 -14.79 -5.74
CA LEU A 493 -6.97 -14.64 -7.18
C LEU A 493 -6.60 -13.19 -7.44
N SER A 494 -5.42 -12.97 -8.01
CA SER A 494 -4.82 -11.65 -8.23
C SER A 494 -4.51 -11.44 -9.69
N GLN A 495 -4.73 -10.23 -10.19
CA GLN A 495 -4.11 -9.73 -11.42
C GLN A 495 -2.82 -8.97 -11.06
N LEU A 496 -1.91 -8.84 -12.03
CA LEU A 496 -0.68 -8.06 -11.86
C LEU A 496 -0.99 -6.62 -11.44
N ASN A 497 -0.22 -6.07 -10.49
CA ASN A 497 -0.30 -4.66 -10.15
C ASN A 497 0.21 -3.78 -11.31
N SER A 498 -0.68 -3.01 -11.92
CA SER A 498 -0.35 -2.13 -13.05
C SER A 498 0.11 -0.73 -12.62
N ARG A 499 0.12 -0.38 -11.33
CA ARG A 499 0.50 0.96 -10.85
C ARG A 499 1.90 1.38 -11.29
N PHE A 500 2.85 0.45 -11.33
CA PHE A 500 4.20 0.70 -11.86
C PHE A 500 4.22 0.91 -13.39
N PHE A 501 3.22 0.39 -14.10
CA PHE A 501 3.14 0.32 -15.55
C PHE A 501 2.09 1.26 -16.15
N ASP A 502 1.65 2.30 -15.44
CA ASP A 502 0.56 3.20 -15.92
C ASP A 502 0.80 3.71 -17.35
N ALA A 503 2.06 4.05 -17.70
CA ALA A 503 2.43 4.48 -19.05
C ALA A 503 2.34 3.40 -20.14
N ILE A 504 2.27 2.13 -19.77
CA ILE A 504 2.26 0.96 -20.66
C ILE A 504 0.94 0.17 -20.51
N GLU A 505 0.05 0.59 -19.60
CA GLU A 505 -1.12 -0.19 -19.23
C GLU A 505 -2.03 -0.41 -20.45
N ARG A 506 -2.22 -1.69 -20.77
CA ARG A 506 -3.00 -2.13 -21.92
C ARG A 506 -4.48 -2.17 -21.53
N GLY A 507 -5.11 -1.00 -21.38
CA GLY A 507 -6.54 -0.70 -21.59
C GLY A 507 -7.67 -1.69 -21.22
N TYR A 508 -7.45 -2.76 -20.46
CA TYR A 508 -8.45 -3.79 -20.17
C TYR A 508 -8.56 -4.02 -18.66
N ARG A 509 -9.66 -3.54 -18.08
CA ARG A 509 -10.10 -3.92 -16.73
C ARG A 509 -11.09 -5.06 -16.84
N PHE A 510 -10.91 -6.11 -16.04
CA PHE A 510 -11.81 -7.25 -16.02
C PHE A 510 -12.17 -7.65 -14.58
N ASN A 511 -13.26 -8.41 -14.44
CA ASN A 511 -13.66 -8.94 -13.15
C ASN A 511 -12.98 -10.27 -12.89
N LEU A 512 -12.58 -10.49 -11.64
CA LEU A 512 -12.06 -11.75 -11.16
C LEU A 512 -13.15 -12.46 -10.35
N ASP A 513 -13.23 -13.77 -10.49
CA ASP A 513 -14.09 -14.63 -9.68
C ASP A 513 -13.59 -16.07 -9.76
N PHE A 514 -13.73 -16.82 -8.68
CA PHE A 514 -13.42 -18.23 -8.65
C PHE A 514 -14.31 -19.01 -7.70
N SER A 515 -14.44 -20.30 -7.98
CA SER A 515 -15.11 -21.29 -7.12
C SER A 515 -14.12 -22.36 -6.69
N VAL A 516 -14.13 -22.72 -5.42
CA VAL A 516 -13.34 -23.82 -4.86
C VAL A 516 -14.24 -25.04 -4.72
N VAL A 517 -13.86 -26.15 -5.36
CA VAL A 517 -14.63 -27.40 -5.40
C VAL A 517 -13.75 -28.53 -4.90
N LYS A 518 -14.25 -29.34 -3.96
CA LYS A 518 -13.52 -30.52 -3.49
C LYS A 518 -13.58 -31.63 -4.55
N GLU A 519 -12.49 -32.38 -4.73
CA GLU A 519 -12.46 -33.51 -5.65
C GLU A 519 -13.61 -34.50 -5.36
N GLY A 520 -14.33 -34.87 -6.41
CA GLY A 520 -15.51 -35.75 -6.32
C GLY A 520 -16.83 -35.05 -6.01
N GLU A 521 -16.82 -33.76 -5.65
CA GLU A 521 -18.02 -32.96 -5.43
C GLU A 521 -18.43 -32.17 -6.69
N SER A 522 -19.74 -31.97 -6.88
CA SER A 522 -20.28 -31.20 -8.00
C SER A 522 -20.69 -29.77 -7.62
N LYS A 523 -20.76 -29.47 -6.32
CA LYS A 523 -21.11 -28.16 -5.80
C LYS A 523 -19.85 -27.46 -5.29
N PRO A 524 -19.73 -26.14 -5.47
CA PRO A 524 -18.65 -25.38 -4.86
C PRO A 524 -18.75 -25.46 -3.35
N PHE A 525 -17.60 -25.75 -2.72
CA PHE A 525 -17.41 -25.67 -1.28
C PHE A 525 -17.49 -24.20 -0.83
N THR A 526 -16.82 -23.32 -1.59
CA THR A 526 -16.91 -21.87 -1.39
C THR A 526 -16.65 -21.12 -2.71
N ARG A 527 -16.93 -19.82 -2.72
CA ARG A 527 -16.74 -18.93 -3.88
C ARG A 527 -16.17 -17.59 -3.40
N SER A 528 -15.34 -16.96 -4.23
CA SER A 528 -14.91 -15.59 -3.99
C SER A 528 -16.08 -14.63 -3.82
N SER A 529 -15.96 -13.69 -2.89
CA SER A 529 -16.88 -12.56 -2.79
C SER A 529 -16.33 -11.37 -3.56
N GLN A 530 -17.13 -10.82 -4.46
CA GLN A 530 -16.80 -9.58 -5.15
C GLN A 530 -17.68 -8.43 -4.64
N ALA A 531 -17.10 -7.57 -3.81
CA ALA A 531 -17.79 -6.37 -3.31
C ALA A 531 -17.81 -5.22 -4.34
N MET A 532 -16.82 -5.16 -5.23
CA MET A 532 -16.72 -4.11 -6.26
C MET A 532 -16.18 -4.69 -7.58
N PRO A 533 -16.69 -4.22 -8.74
CA PRO A 533 -16.14 -4.61 -10.03
C PRO A 533 -14.69 -4.14 -10.20
N PHE A 534 -13.93 -4.85 -11.04
CA PHE A 534 -12.56 -4.50 -11.45
C PHE A 534 -11.53 -4.41 -10.31
N CYS A 535 -11.76 -5.12 -9.20
CA CYS A 535 -10.77 -5.24 -8.14
C CYS A 535 -9.52 -5.98 -8.64
N ARG A 536 -8.33 -5.53 -8.22
CA ARG A 536 -7.06 -6.22 -8.48
C ARG A 536 -7.05 -7.66 -7.93
N ARG A 537 -7.82 -7.92 -6.87
CA ARG A 537 -7.86 -9.21 -6.18
C ARG A 537 -9.28 -9.55 -5.77
N VAL A 538 -9.58 -10.84 -5.73
CA VAL A 538 -10.75 -11.40 -5.04
C VAL A 538 -10.32 -12.52 -4.12
N THR A 539 -10.98 -12.62 -2.97
CA THR A 539 -10.52 -13.46 -1.85
C THR A 539 -11.65 -14.30 -1.28
N VAL A 540 -11.30 -15.43 -0.68
CA VAL A 540 -12.21 -16.21 0.17
C VAL A 540 -11.43 -16.93 1.27
N GLU A 541 -11.98 -16.90 2.48
CA GLU A 541 -11.48 -17.69 3.61
C GLU A 541 -12.25 -19.01 3.72
N ALA A 542 -11.56 -20.07 4.10
CA ALA A 542 -12.12 -21.42 4.14
C ALA A 542 -11.40 -22.31 5.16
N ASP A 543 -12.16 -23.08 5.94
CA ASP A 543 -11.61 -24.19 6.72
C ASP A 543 -11.63 -25.47 5.86
N LEU A 544 -10.45 -25.96 5.49
CA LEU A 544 -10.27 -27.09 4.58
C LEU A 544 -10.02 -28.39 5.34
N GLN A 545 -10.50 -29.49 4.77
CA GLN A 545 -10.16 -30.85 5.20
C GLN A 545 -9.07 -31.40 4.28
N PRO A 546 -8.32 -32.44 4.69
CA PRO A 546 -7.36 -33.08 3.81
C PRO A 546 -8.01 -33.54 2.50
N GLY A 547 -7.31 -33.30 1.39
CA GLY A 547 -7.78 -33.70 0.07
C GLY A 547 -7.32 -32.76 -1.05
N LYS A 548 -7.81 -33.05 -2.26
CA LYS A 548 -7.58 -32.22 -3.44
C LYS A 548 -8.78 -31.30 -3.67
N TYR A 549 -8.48 -30.04 -3.99
CA TYR A 549 -9.45 -29.01 -4.33
C TYR A 549 -9.12 -28.43 -5.70
N PHE A 550 -10.15 -28.15 -6.49
CA PHE A 550 -10.07 -27.47 -7.76
C PHE A 550 -10.56 -26.04 -7.59
N VAL A 551 -9.72 -25.07 -7.97
CA VAL A 551 -10.08 -23.66 -8.00
C VAL A 551 -10.40 -23.29 -9.44
N TYR A 552 -11.68 -23.27 -9.77
CA TYR A 552 -12.15 -22.89 -11.09
C TYR A 552 -12.26 -21.38 -11.18
N VAL A 553 -11.50 -20.79 -12.09
CA VAL A 553 -11.54 -19.35 -12.34
C VAL A 553 -12.56 -19.06 -13.42
N SER A 554 -13.36 -18.02 -13.22
CA SER A 554 -14.18 -17.48 -14.30
C SER A 554 -13.35 -16.51 -15.14
N MET A 555 -13.38 -16.71 -16.46
CA MET A 555 -12.45 -16.05 -17.36
C MET A 555 -12.81 -14.58 -17.57
N PRO A 556 -11.81 -13.69 -17.50
CA PRO A 556 -11.99 -12.30 -17.87
C PRO A 556 -12.24 -12.10 -19.37
N GLN A 557 -13.19 -11.22 -19.70
CA GLN A 557 -13.44 -10.79 -21.09
C GLN A 557 -12.44 -9.68 -21.48
N GLY A 558 -11.92 -9.73 -22.69
CA GLY A 558 -11.00 -8.68 -23.18
C GLY A 558 -10.28 -9.06 -24.46
N LYS A 559 -9.31 -8.25 -24.87
CA LYS A 559 -8.39 -8.60 -25.97
C LYS A 559 -6.98 -8.70 -25.44
N GLY A 560 -6.21 -9.69 -25.90
CA GLY A 560 -4.81 -9.86 -25.51
C GLY A 560 -4.63 -10.93 -24.44
N PHE A 561 -3.81 -10.64 -23.43
CA PHE A 561 -3.50 -11.57 -22.34
C PHE A 561 -3.63 -10.86 -21.00
N ALA A 562 -3.95 -11.62 -19.97
CA ALA A 562 -3.89 -11.21 -18.58
C ALA A 562 -2.88 -12.07 -17.82
N GLU A 563 -2.13 -11.45 -16.91
CA GLU A 563 -1.32 -12.17 -15.93
C GLU A 563 -2.13 -12.31 -14.65
N ILE A 564 -2.42 -13.56 -14.29
CA ILE A 564 -3.26 -13.92 -13.15
C ILE A 564 -2.49 -14.88 -12.26
N ALA A 565 -2.53 -14.65 -10.95
CA ALA A 565 -2.01 -15.55 -9.95
C ALA A 565 -3.11 -16.09 -9.04
N LEU A 566 -3.05 -17.38 -8.73
CA LEU A 566 -3.64 -17.90 -7.51
C LEU A 566 -2.58 -17.93 -6.42
N ILE A 567 -2.90 -17.33 -5.27
CA ILE A 567 -2.10 -17.39 -4.05
C ILE A 567 -2.95 -18.03 -2.96
N VAL A 568 -2.41 -19.04 -2.28
CA VAL A 568 -3.08 -19.73 -1.18
C VAL A 568 -2.24 -19.57 0.07
N TYR A 569 -2.82 -18.97 1.09
CA TYR A 569 -2.27 -18.89 2.44
C TYR A 569 -2.89 -20.00 3.27
N ALA A 570 -2.12 -20.75 4.04
CA ALA A 570 -2.60 -21.84 4.88
C ALA A 570 -1.89 -21.84 6.24
N LEU A 571 -2.66 -22.05 7.31
CA LEU A 571 -2.22 -22.11 8.71
C LEU A 571 -1.80 -23.52 9.15
#